data_AF-A0A811PDU6-F1
#
_entry.id   AF-A0A811PDU6-F1
#
_cell.length_a   1.000
_cell.length_b   1.000
_cell.length_c   1.000
_cell.angle_alpha   90.00
_cell.angle_beta   90.00
_cell.angle_gamma   90.00
#
_symmetry.space_group_name_H-M   'P 1'
#
loop_
_entity.id
_entity.type
_entity.pdbx_description
1 polymer ?
#
loop_
_entity_poly.entity_id
_entity_poly.type
_entity_poly.pdbx_seq_one_letter_code
_entity_poly.pdbx_strand_id
1 'polypeptide(L)'
;MAATLARRAGRSTAAAALWGAARGFASVGSDIVSAVPGVSLQKARSWDEGVATKFATTPLKDIFYGKKVVIFGLPGAYTGVCSQAHVPSYKNNIDKLKAKGVDSVICVAVNDPYVLNGWAEKLEAKDAIEFYGDFDGSFHKSLDLEIDLSAALLGRRSHRWSAFVDNGKIKSFNVEEAPSDFKVSGAEKTGIGNSQEQQPAAAIAQEPGAVSSSQEWARMASRGLTSSPWSSQVDAFTAGPFKGNPAAVCLLEDAAKAADERWMQSVASEFNLSQTAFLLRDSSAAGAAPRFQLRWFTPAAEVELCGHATLASAHFLFTSVLAEHEALIEFSTKSGILTAKKVAAPESTGVSGKGKLFIELDFPMIDLVDCHPSELPSIPETLNGASIVSVHKSTTAGDLIVELSSGKEVADIIPNIHEIKMCSGGGIIVTGPAPAGSGYDFFTRFFCPKFGIPEDPVCGSAHCVLAPYWGGKLGKHKLTAFQASPRSGILYLELEAAGRRVRIQGEAVTVMTGTLLA
;
A
#
# COMPACT_ATOMS: atom_id res chain seq x y z
N MET A 1 24.82 -29.54 53.64
CA MET A 1 23.43 -29.03 53.68
C MET A 1 22.78 -29.38 52.34
N ALA A 2 22.31 -30.63 52.20
CA ALA A 2 20.90 -31.03 52.15
C ALA A 2 20.20 -30.52 50.87
N ALA A 3 20.24 -31.27 49.75
CA ALA A 3 19.39 -32.41 49.32
C ALA A 3 18.21 -31.94 48.43
N THR A 4 18.30 -32.04 47.09
CA THR A 4 17.79 -33.11 46.20
C THR A 4 16.31 -33.49 46.38
N LEU A 5 15.48 -33.32 45.34
CA LEU A 5 14.80 -34.39 44.56
C LEU A 5 13.51 -33.95 43.85
N ALA A 6 13.30 -34.62 42.73
CA ALA A 6 12.22 -34.47 41.76
C ALA A 6 10.94 -35.26 42.09
N ARG A 7 9.93 -35.06 41.22
CA ARG A 7 8.71 -35.84 40.92
C ARG A 7 7.46 -35.59 41.78
N ARG A 8 6.33 -35.23 41.12
CA ARG A 8 5.31 -36.21 40.66
C ARG A 8 4.16 -35.55 39.89
N ALA A 9 3.72 -36.23 38.83
CA ALA A 9 2.40 -36.08 38.23
C ALA A 9 1.34 -36.88 39.03
N GLY A 10 0.07 -36.45 39.02
CA GLY A 10 -1.08 -37.25 39.48
C GLY A 10 -2.37 -36.45 39.74
N ARG A 11 -3.44 -36.80 39.02
CA ARG A 11 -4.82 -36.25 38.99
C ARG A 11 -5.66 -36.49 40.26
N SER A 12 -6.66 -35.64 40.54
CA SER A 12 -8.12 -35.98 40.70
C SER A 12 -8.92 -34.78 41.28
N THR A 13 -9.74 -34.07 40.49
CA THR A 13 -11.22 -34.09 40.40
C THR A 13 -12.05 -33.49 41.56
N ALA A 14 -12.81 -32.45 41.19
CA ALA A 14 -14.20 -32.10 41.55
C ALA A 14 -14.53 -31.23 42.79
N ALA A 15 -14.94 -29.98 42.52
CA ALA A 15 -16.25 -29.34 42.84
C ALA A 15 -16.10 -27.80 42.73
N ALA A 16 -16.36 -27.15 41.60
CA ALA A 16 -17.67 -26.70 41.09
C ALA A 16 -18.46 -25.79 42.07
N ALA A 17 -18.37 -24.46 41.85
CA ALA A 17 -19.49 -23.58 41.44
C ALA A 17 -19.40 -22.15 42.04
N LEU A 18 -19.92 -21.21 41.23
CA LEU A 18 -20.32 -19.83 41.56
C LEU A 18 -19.23 -18.73 41.50
N TRP A 19 -18.89 -18.30 40.28
CA TRP A 19 -19.40 -17.03 39.71
C TRP A 19 -19.13 -17.02 38.21
N GLY A 20 -20.15 -17.39 37.44
CA GLY A 20 -20.16 -17.21 35.99
C GLY A 20 -20.77 -15.84 35.67
N ALA A 21 -19.97 -14.97 35.08
CA ALA A 21 -20.45 -13.96 34.15
C ALA A 21 -19.68 -14.22 32.85
N ALA A 22 -20.40 -14.66 31.82
CA ALA A 22 -19.86 -14.92 30.50
C ALA A 22 -19.23 -13.64 29.95
N ARG A 23 -17.91 -13.61 29.79
CA ARG A 23 -17.23 -12.56 29.03
C ARG A 23 -17.39 -12.88 27.55
N GLY A 24 -18.53 -12.46 27.00
CA GLY A 24 -18.71 -12.37 25.56
C GLY A 24 -18.43 -10.95 25.12
N PHE A 25 -17.78 -10.79 23.97
CA PHE A 25 -17.78 -9.54 23.20
C PHE A 25 -19.14 -8.84 23.27
N ALA A 26 -19.14 -7.51 23.21
CA ALA A 26 -20.35 -6.82 22.78
C ALA A 26 -20.79 -7.45 21.45
N SER A 27 -21.95 -8.09 21.47
CA SER A 27 -22.42 -8.93 20.38
C SER A 27 -23.75 -8.41 19.88
N VAL A 28 -24.13 -8.81 18.68
CA VAL A 28 -25.43 -8.48 18.11
C VAL A 28 -26.55 -8.83 19.12
N GLY A 29 -27.42 -7.87 19.40
CA GLY A 29 -28.48 -7.95 20.41
C GLY A 29 -28.13 -7.30 21.75
N SER A 30 -26.84 -7.09 22.05
CA SER A 30 -26.39 -6.42 23.28
C SER A 30 -26.73 -4.93 23.27
N ASP A 31 -26.90 -4.37 24.46
CA ASP A 31 -27.07 -2.93 24.66
C ASP A 31 -25.70 -2.28 24.89
N ILE A 32 -25.24 -1.44 23.97
CA ILE A 32 -23.87 -0.89 24.01
C ILE A 32 -23.67 0.06 25.19
N VAL A 33 -24.72 0.76 25.63
CA VAL A 33 -24.68 1.67 26.78
C VAL A 33 -24.57 0.88 28.08
N SER A 34 -25.32 -0.21 28.18
CA SER A 34 -25.31 -1.10 29.35
C SER A 34 -24.05 -1.97 29.43
N ALA A 35 -23.45 -2.31 28.29
CA ALA A 35 -22.20 -3.06 28.21
C ALA A 35 -20.98 -2.26 28.70
N VAL A 36 -21.10 -0.92 28.75
CA VAL A 36 -20.00 0.00 29.10
C VAL A 36 -20.45 0.96 30.21
N PRO A 37 -20.73 0.46 31.43
CA PRO A 37 -21.32 1.26 32.50
C PRO A 37 -20.34 2.32 33.00
N GLY A 38 -20.81 3.56 33.11
CA GLY A 38 -20.05 4.67 33.71
C GLY A 38 -18.97 5.28 32.81
N VAL A 39 -18.85 4.84 31.56
CA VAL A 39 -17.91 5.42 30.60
C VAL A 39 -18.57 6.52 29.78
N SER A 40 -17.78 7.52 29.42
CA SER A 40 -18.16 8.63 28.56
C SER A 40 -17.04 8.93 27.57
N LEU A 41 -17.38 9.31 26.34
CA LEU A 41 -16.41 9.64 25.30
C LEU A 41 -16.19 11.15 25.21
N GLN A 42 -15.10 11.60 24.59
CA GLN A 42 -14.84 13.02 24.39
C GLN A 42 -14.97 13.41 22.93
N LYS A 43 -15.97 14.23 22.59
CA LYS A 43 -16.09 14.75 21.23
C LYS A 43 -14.84 15.54 20.84
N ALA A 44 -14.34 15.30 19.63
CA ALA A 44 -13.18 15.98 19.07
C ALA A 44 -13.38 17.50 19.09
N ARG A 45 -12.39 18.22 19.63
CA ARG A 45 -12.42 19.67 19.86
C ARG A 45 -11.02 20.24 19.95
N SER A 46 -10.89 21.55 19.80
CA SER A 46 -9.66 22.29 20.13
C SER A 46 -9.42 22.35 21.63
N TRP A 47 -8.20 22.76 22.02
CA TRP A 47 -7.86 22.96 23.44
C TRP A 47 -8.74 24.03 24.10
N ASP A 48 -8.94 25.16 23.41
CA ASP A 48 -9.70 26.30 23.92
C ASP A 48 -11.17 25.95 24.15
N GLU A 49 -11.78 25.17 23.24
CA GLU A 49 -13.13 24.62 23.45
C GLU A 49 -13.18 23.66 24.64
N GLY A 50 -12.12 22.87 24.84
CA GLY A 50 -11.96 22.02 26.02
C GLY A 50 -12.01 22.84 27.31
N VAL A 51 -11.23 23.93 27.39
CA VAL A 51 -11.23 24.85 28.53
C VAL A 51 -12.60 25.50 28.72
N ALA A 52 -13.20 26.03 27.65
CA ALA A 52 -14.51 26.70 27.69
C ALA A 52 -15.64 25.78 28.19
N THR A 53 -15.57 24.48 27.86
CA THR A 53 -16.54 23.46 28.28
C THR A 53 -16.18 22.75 29.58
N LYS A 54 -15.13 23.19 30.29
CA LYS A 54 -14.60 22.53 31.50
C LYS A 54 -14.29 21.05 31.28
N PHE A 55 -13.73 20.73 30.12
CA PHE A 55 -13.37 19.38 29.68
C PHE A 55 -14.53 18.38 29.71
N ALA A 56 -15.76 18.85 29.46
CA ALA A 56 -16.96 18.02 29.47
C ALA A 56 -16.81 16.76 28.60
N THR A 57 -17.37 15.65 29.05
CA THR A 57 -17.47 14.39 28.29
C THR A 57 -18.90 14.19 27.80
N THR A 58 -19.08 13.24 26.87
CA THR A 58 -20.37 12.88 26.26
C THR A 58 -20.79 11.49 26.79
N PRO A 59 -21.85 11.41 27.61
CA PRO A 59 -22.42 10.14 28.04
C PRO A 59 -22.87 9.27 26.86
N LEU A 60 -22.63 7.96 26.91
CA LEU A 60 -23.01 7.04 25.83
C LEU A 60 -24.52 7.04 25.54
N LYS A 61 -25.35 7.26 26.55
CA LYS A 61 -26.81 7.40 26.39
C LYS A 61 -27.20 8.53 25.43
N ASP A 62 -26.43 9.62 25.42
CA ASP A 62 -26.72 10.80 24.58
C ASP A 62 -26.25 10.57 23.13
N ILE A 63 -25.31 9.63 22.96
CA ILE A 63 -24.82 9.16 21.66
C ILE A 63 -25.81 8.16 21.04
N PHE A 64 -26.28 7.17 21.80
CA PHE A 64 -26.94 5.98 21.23
C PHE A 64 -28.46 5.84 21.46
N TYR A 65 -29.04 6.40 22.53
CA TYR A 65 -30.49 6.25 22.76
C TYR A 65 -31.29 7.21 21.88
N GLY A 66 -32.41 6.70 21.35
CA GLY A 66 -33.28 7.43 20.43
C GLY A 66 -32.69 7.69 19.04
N LYS A 67 -31.54 7.07 18.71
CA LYS A 67 -30.83 7.27 17.45
C LYS A 67 -30.42 5.94 16.81
N LYS A 68 -30.32 5.95 15.48
CA LYS A 68 -29.67 4.96 14.63
C LYS A 68 -28.25 5.43 14.33
N VAL A 69 -27.28 4.82 14.98
CA VAL A 69 -25.87 5.24 14.94
C VAL A 69 -25.06 4.16 14.25
N VAL A 70 -24.23 4.59 13.31
CA VAL A 70 -23.13 3.77 12.82
C VAL A 70 -21.87 4.18 13.56
N ILE A 71 -21.27 3.25 14.30
CA ILE A 71 -20.02 3.47 15.03
C ILE A 71 -18.94 2.59 14.41
N PHE A 72 -17.74 3.14 14.28
CA PHE A 72 -16.55 2.35 13.97
C PHE A 72 -15.38 2.77 14.85
N GLY A 73 -14.58 1.79 15.25
CA GLY A 73 -13.39 2.00 16.05
C GLY A 73 -12.13 1.52 15.35
N LEU A 74 -11.01 2.13 15.69
CA LEU A 74 -9.75 1.92 14.99
C LEU A 74 -8.51 2.11 15.87
N PRO A 75 -7.37 1.50 15.50
CA PRO A 75 -6.15 1.54 16.29
C PRO A 75 -5.64 2.93 16.71
N GLY A 76 -5.89 3.97 15.94
CA GLY A 76 -5.54 5.33 16.36
C GLY A 76 -5.55 6.35 15.22
N ALA A 77 -5.63 7.63 15.61
CA ALA A 77 -5.44 8.75 14.71
C ALA A 77 -4.09 8.71 14.00
N TYR A 78 -4.01 9.24 12.78
CA TYR A 78 -2.79 9.32 11.97
C TYR A 78 -2.12 7.97 11.61
N THR A 79 -2.75 6.84 11.91
CA THR A 79 -2.25 5.52 11.52
C THR A 79 -2.71 5.13 10.11
N GLY A 80 -1.95 4.27 9.43
CA GLY A 80 -2.06 3.99 7.98
C GLY A 80 -3.47 3.68 7.48
N VAL A 81 -3.93 2.44 7.69
CA VAL A 81 -5.26 1.97 7.20
C VAL A 81 -6.42 2.81 7.76
N CYS A 82 -6.28 3.33 8.97
CA CYS A 82 -7.26 4.21 9.60
C CYS A 82 -7.49 5.50 8.79
N SER A 83 -6.40 6.13 8.35
CA SER A 83 -6.43 7.40 7.60
C SER A 83 -6.67 7.19 6.10
N GLN A 84 -6.17 6.10 5.54
CA GLN A 84 -6.19 5.85 4.09
C GLN A 84 -7.47 5.16 3.60
N ALA A 85 -8.12 4.35 4.45
CA ALA A 85 -9.24 3.51 4.03
C ALA A 85 -10.45 3.57 4.98
N HIS A 86 -10.24 3.43 6.29
CA HIS A 86 -11.35 3.24 7.22
C HIS A 86 -12.24 4.49 7.33
N VAL A 87 -11.68 5.65 7.70
CA VAL A 87 -12.46 6.91 7.76
C VAL A 87 -12.98 7.32 6.38
N PRO A 88 -12.19 7.30 5.28
CA PRO A 88 -12.69 7.62 3.95
C PRO A 88 -13.87 6.75 3.49
N SER A 89 -13.91 5.46 3.83
CA SER A 89 -15.04 4.58 3.49
C SER A 89 -16.37 5.12 4.04
N TYR A 90 -16.39 5.63 5.28
CA TYR A 90 -17.58 6.24 5.88
C TYR A 90 -17.88 7.62 5.31
N LYS A 91 -16.86 8.46 5.12
CA LYS A 91 -17.01 9.81 4.56
C LYS A 91 -17.65 9.74 3.16
N ASN A 92 -17.16 8.85 2.31
CA ASN A 92 -17.60 8.72 0.92
C ASN A 92 -18.98 8.03 0.77
N ASN A 93 -19.45 7.34 1.81
CA ASN A 93 -20.75 6.67 1.80
C ASN A 93 -21.78 7.34 2.73
N ILE A 94 -21.49 8.55 3.24
CA ILE A 94 -22.35 9.21 4.24
C ILE A 94 -23.78 9.43 3.76
N ASP A 95 -23.97 9.83 2.50
CA ASP A 95 -25.30 10.06 1.92
C ASP A 95 -26.09 8.76 1.79
N LYS A 96 -25.43 7.65 1.46
CA LYS A 96 -26.07 6.33 1.41
C LYS A 96 -26.49 5.85 2.81
N LEU A 97 -25.67 6.12 3.82
CA LEU A 97 -26.01 5.79 5.21
C LEU A 97 -27.19 6.63 5.71
N LYS A 98 -27.18 7.95 5.44
CA LYS A 98 -28.30 8.86 5.75
C LYS A 98 -29.59 8.45 5.03
N ALA A 99 -29.51 8.07 3.75
CA ALA A 99 -30.66 7.58 2.98
C ALA A 99 -31.28 6.30 3.57
N LYS A 100 -30.49 5.51 4.31
CA LYS A 100 -30.98 4.33 5.06
C LYS A 100 -31.50 4.66 6.47
N GLY A 101 -31.61 5.94 6.81
CA GLY A 101 -32.13 6.43 8.08
C GLY A 101 -31.12 6.37 9.23
N VAL A 102 -29.81 6.42 8.95
CA VAL A 102 -28.78 6.61 9.97
C VAL A 102 -28.77 8.08 10.41
N ASP A 103 -28.94 8.32 11.72
CA ASP A 103 -28.94 9.66 12.31
C ASP A 103 -27.52 10.23 12.43
N SER A 104 -26.55 9.40 12.78
CA SER A 104 -25.15 9.81 12.90
C SER A 104 -24.16 8.69 12.61
N VAL A 105 -22.99 9.08 12.10
CA VAL A 105 -21.82 8.20 11.93
C VAL A 105 -20.73 8.71 12.85
N ILE A 106 -20.18 7.82 13.68
CA ILE A 106 -19.18 8.18 14.68
C ILE A 106 -17.90 7.33 14.56
N CYS A 107 -16.76 7.98 14.67
CA CYS A 107 -15.44 7.37 14.75
C CYS A 107 -14.94 7.44 16.19
N VAL A 108 -14.49 6.32 16.75
CA VAL A 108 -13.91 6.27 18.10
C VAL A 108 -12.49 5.68 18.08
N ALA A 109 -11.57 6.26 18.85
CA ALA A 109 -10.20 5.75 18.95
C ALA A 109 -9.60 6.03 20.33
N VAL A 110 -8.61 5.23 20.72
CA VAL A 110 -7.83 5.44 21.95
C VAL A 110 -6.82 6.57 21.72
N ASN A 111 -7.33 7.80 21.66
CA ASN A 111 -6.60 9.06 21.55
C ASN A 111 -7.38 10.13 22.32
N ASP A 112 -6.74 11.22 22.71
CA ASP A 112 -7.42 12.39 23.28
C ASP A 112 -8.25 13.13 22.19
N PRO A 113 -9.24 13.94 22.59
CA PRO A 113 -10.11 14.65 21.65
C PRO A 113 -9.40 15.69 20.79
N TYR A 114 -8.22 16.18 21.19
CA TYR A 114 -7.47 17.21 20.46
C TYR A 114 -6.73 16.58 19.27
N VAL A 115 -6.12 15.42 19.50
CA VAL A 115 -5.51 14.60 18.45
C VAL A 115 -6.56 14.21 17.41
N LEU A 116 -7.75 13.76 17.86
CA LEU A 116 -8.83 13.45 16.92
C LEU A 116 -9.38 14.69 16.21
N ASN A 117 -9.35 15.86 16.84
CA ASN A 117 -9.76 17.11 16.21
C ASN A 117 -8.86 17.48 15.03
N GLY A 118 -7.56 17.54 15.26
CA GLY A 118 -6.59 17.85 14.21
C GLY A 118 -6.57 16.78 13.11
N TRP A 119 -6.81 15.51 13.48
CA TRP A 119 -6.88 14.43 12.50
C TRP A 119 -8.14 14.52 11.64
N ALA A 120 -9.30 14.79 12.25
CA ALA A 120 -10.55 14.95 11.53
C ALA A 120 -10.52 16.16 10.58
N GLU A 121 -9.86 17.26 10.98
CA GLU A 121 -9.57 18.41 10.11
C GLU A 121 -8.71 18.01 8.93
N LYS A 122 -7.60 17.32 9.17
CA LYS A 122 -6.70 16.85 8.11
C LYS A 122 -7.38 15.93 7.09
N LEU A 123 -8.35 15.13 7.53
CA LEU A 123 -9.13 14.24 6.66
C LEU A 123 -10.35 14.92 6.02
N GLU A 124 -10.60 16.19 6.37
CA GLU A 124 -11.80 16.95 5.96
C GLU A 124 -13.09 16.14 6.23
N ALA A 125 -13.16 15.45 7.37
CA ALA A 125 -14.21 14.47 7.66
C ALA A 125 -15.27 14.98 8.64
N LYS A 126 -15.08 16.18 9.21
CA LYS A 126 -15.94 16.74 10.28
C LYS A 126 -17.39 16.99 9.86
N ASP A 127 -17.64 17.22 8.58
CA ASP A 127 -19.01 17.46 8.08
C ASP A 127 -19.81 16.16 7.90
N ALA A 128 -19.11 15.01 7.88
CA ALA A 128 -19.71 13.70 7.63
C ALA A 128 -19.69 12.79 8.88
N ILE A 129 -18.66 12.88 9.70
CA ILE A 129 -18.39 11.94 10.80
C ILE A 129 -18.11 12.71 12.08
N GLU A 130 -18.72 12.29 13.18
CA GLU A 130 -18.35 12.78 14.51
C GLU A 130 -17.20 11.96 15.09
N PHE A 131 -16.16 12.61 15.58
CA PHE A 131 -15.00 11.93 16.15
C PHE A 131 -15.04 12.00 17.68
N TYR A 132 -14.71 10.88 18.33
CA TYR A 132 -14.75 10.73 19.78
C TYR A 132 -13.47 10.08 20.31
N GLY A 133 -12.85 10.73 21.28
CA GLY A 133 -11.69 10.23 22.02
C GLY A 133 -12.11 9.30 23.14
N ASP A 134 -11.49 8.14 23.18
CA ASP A 134 -11.46 7.20 24.31
C ASP A 134 -10.07 7.28 24.96
N PHE A 135 -9.73 8.46 25.52
CA PHE A 135 -8.37 8.80 25.92
C PHE A 135 -7.70 7.80 26.88
N ASP A 136 -8.47 7.12 27.72
CA ASP A 136 -8.00 6.15 28.71
C ASP A 136 -8.25 4.68 28.30
N GLY A 137 -8.85 4.46 27.12
CA GLY A 137 -9.16 3.13 26.59
C GLY A 137 -10.33 2.42 27.29
N SER A 138 -11.01 3.08 28.23
CA SER A 138 -12.05 2.44 29.05
C SER A 138 -13.25 1.97 28.24
N PHE A 139 -13.61 2.68 27.16
CA PHE A 139 -14.69 2.27 26.27
C PHE A 139 -14.33 1.00 25.51
N HIS A 140 -13.18 0.98 24.83
CA HIS A 140 -12.76 -0.19 24.05
C HIS A 140 -12.50 -1.40 24.94
N LYS A 141 -11.88 -1.20 26.11
CA LYS A 141 -11.63 -2.27 27.07
C LYS A 141 -12.91 -2.91 27.58
N SER A 142 -13.96 -2.12 27.85
CA SER A 142 -15.25 -2.65 28.33
C SER A 142 -15.98 -3.48 27.28
N LEU A 143 -15.71 -3.23 26.00
CA LEU A 143 -16.29 -3.99 24.88
C LEU A 143 -15.44 -5.19 24.45
N ASP A 144 -14.31 -5.44 25.13
CA ASP A 144 -13.29 -6.43 24.74
C ASP A 144 -12.68 -6.15 23.35
N LEU A 145 -12.48 -4.87 23.05
CA LEU A 145 -11.91 -4.37 21.78
C LEU A 145 -10.53 -3.73 21.99
N GLU A 146 -9.89 -3.97 23.12
CA GLU A 146 -8.52 -3.50 23.40
C GLU A 146 -7.49 -4.46 22.81
N ILE A 147 -6.45 -3.91 22.17
CA ILE A 147 -5.28 -4.64 21.68
C ILE A 147 -4.00 -3.93 22.08
N ASP A 148 -2.97 -4.69 22.44
CA ASP A 148 -1.64 -4.15 22.72
C ASP A 148 -0.84 -4.04 21.42
N LEU A 149 -0.59 -2.80 21.00
CA LEU A 149 0.23 -2.44 19.84
C LEU A 149 1.55 -1.78 20.26
N SER A 150 2.07 -2.11 21.45
CA SER A 150 3.37 -1.62 21.93
C SER A 150 4.52 -1.97 20.98
N ALA A 151 4.42 -3.09 20.25
CA ALA A 151 5.38 -3.45 19.20
C ALA A 151 5.46 -2.42 18.06
N ALA A 152 4.38 -1.66 17.83
CA ALA A 152 4.34 -0.55 16.88
C ALA A 152 4.52 0.83 17.57
N LEU A 153 4.98 0.86 18.82
CA LEU A 153 5.11 2.06 19.66
C LEU A 153 3.78 2.80 19.91
N LEU A 154 2.65 2.11 19.81
CA LEU A 154 1.32 2.69 19.99
C LEU A 154 0.73 2.41 21.37
N GLY A 155 1.23 1.43 22.12
CA GLY A 155 0.65 1.01 23.39
C GLY A 155 -0.70 0.31 23.20
N ARG A 156 -1.55 0.35 24.24
CA ARG A 156 -2.91 -0.21 24.19
C ARG A 156 -3.81 0.67 23.33
N ARG A 157 -4.46 0.04 22.35
CA ARG A 157 -5.30 0.68 21.33
C ARG A 157 -6.57 -0.14 21.08
N SER A 158 -7.42 0.34 20.17
CA SER A 158 -8.59 -0.40 19.71
C SER A 158 -8.21 -1.41 18.62
N HIS A 159 -8.87 -2.57 18.60
CA HIS A 159 -9.07 -3.35 17.38
C HIS A 159 -9.72 -2.47 16.30
N ARG A 160 -9.68 -2.91 15.04
CA ARG A 160 -10.51 -2.29 14.00
C ARG A 160 -11.87 -2.97 13.96
N TRP A 161 -12.95 -2.21 14.04
CA TRP A 161 -14.30 -2.75 14.09
C TRP A 161 -15.35 -1.74 13.63
N SER A 162 -16.55 -2.22 13.34
CA SER A 162 -17.73 -1.39 13.13
C SER A 162 -19.00 -2.03 13.68
N ALA A 163 -20.01 -1.20 13.96
CA ALA A 163 -21.31 -1.64 14.41
C ALA A 163 -22.41 -0.69 13.92
N PHE A 164 -23.58 -1.27 13.63
CA PHE A 164 -24.82 -0.52 13.54
C PHE A 164 -25.58 -0.65 14.87
N VAL A 165 -25.92 0.47 15.49
CA VAL A 165 -26.62 0.54 16.77
C VAL A 165 -27.95 1.26 16.57
N ASP A 166 -29.04 0.64 16.98
CA ASP A 166 -30.39 1.22 16.91
C ASP A 166 -30.98 1.29 18.31
N ASN A 167 -31.14 2.52 18.82
CA ASN A 167 -31.61 2.82 20.16
C ASN A 167 -30.83 2.04 21.24
N GLY A 168 -29.50 2.19 21.24
CA GLY A 168 -28.60 1.48 22.16
C GLY A 168 -28.36 -0.01 21.84
N LYS A 169 -29.18 -0.65 20.98
CA LYS A 169 -29.03 -2.07 20.65
C LYS A 169 -28.13 -2.29 19.44
N ILE A 170 -27.10 -3.13 19.59
CA ILE A 170 -26.21 -3.53 18.50
C ILE A 170 -26.97 -4.45 17.54
N LYS A 171 -27.10 -4.04 16.27
CA LYS A 171 -27.79 -4.77 15.20
C LYS A 171 -26.82 -5.49 14.26
N SER A 172 -25.62 -4.95 14.09
CA SER A 172 -24.50 -5.59 13.41
C SER A 172 -23.22 -5.27 14.16
N PHE A 173 -22.26 -6.18 14.13
CA PHE A 173 -20.98 -6.02 14.81
C PHE A 173 -19.91 -6.77 14.03
N ASN A 174 -18.93 -6.04 13.49
CA ASN A 174 -17.87 -6.57 12.65
C ASN A 174 -16.53 -6.19 13.28
N VAL A 175 -15.69 -7.18 13.58
CA VAL A 175 -14.34 -6.97 14.12
C VAL A 175 -13.35 -7.57 13.14
N GLU A 176 -12.31 -6.81 12.81
CA GLU A 176 -11.22 -7.30 11.97
C GLU A 176 -10.33 -8.27 12.75
N GLU A 177 -9.83 -9.30 12.07
CA GLU A 177 -8.93 -10.29 12.68
C GLU A 177 -7.57 -9.68 13.06
N ALA A 178 -7.06 -8.75 12.24
CA ALA A 178 -5.79 -8.06 12.46
C ALA A 178 -5.97 -6.52 12.50
N PRO A 179 -5.12 -5.78 13.25
CA PRO A 179 -5.15 -4.31 13.26
C PRO A 179 -4.96 -3.66 11.88
N SER A 180 -4.25 -4.33 10.98
CA SER A 180 -4.00 -3.92 9.60
C SER A 180 -5.10 -4.31 8.63
N ASP A 181 -6.01 -5.20 9.02
CA ASP A 181 -7.11 -5.61 8.16
C ASP A 181 -8.16 -4.51 8.04
N PHE A 182 -8.85 -4.49 6.90
CA PHE A 182 -10.02 -3.66 6.61
C PHE A 182 -10.90 -4.37 5.59
N LYS A 183 -11.51 -5.49 6.02
CA LYS A 183 -12.29 -6.39 5.18
C LYS A 183 -13.78 -6.35 5.51
N VAL A 184 -14.11 -6.19 6.79
CA VAL A 184 -15.48 -6.35 7.33
C VAL A 184 -16.00 -5.12 8.05
N SER A 185 -15.13 -4.17 8.40
CA SER A 185 -15.49 -2.97 9.17
C SER A 185 -15.83 -1.74 8.31
N GLY A 186 -15.78 -1.85 6.97
CA GLY A 186 -16.12 -0.75 6.06
C GLY A 186 -17.61 -0.37 6.03
N ALA A 187 -17.91 0.83 5.52
CA ALA A 187 -19.26 1.39 5.50
C ALA A 187 -20.27 0.49 4.76
N GLU A 188 -19.83 -0.21 3.72
CA GLU A 188 -20.65 -1.14 2.92
C GLU A 188 -21.04 -2.41 3.69
N LYS A 189 -20.33 -2.72 4.78
CA LYS A 189 -20.48 -3.95 5.58
C LYS A 189 -21.19 -3.72 6.92
N THR A 190 -21.66 -2.50 7.16
CA THR A 190 -22.39 -2.10 8.38
C THR A 190 -23.73 -2.83 8.59
N GLY A 191 -24.19 -3.66 7.63
CA GLY A 191 -25.36 -4.53 7.81
C GLY A 191 -26.71 -3.80 7.79
N ILE A 192 -26.75 -2.52 7.42
CA ILE A 192 -27.99 -1.75 7.33
C ILE A 192 -28.77 -2.20 6.10
N GLY A 193 -29.82 -3.00 6.31
CA GLY A 193 -30.84 -3.33 5.30
C GLY A 193 -30.99 -4.79 4.87
N ASN A 194 -30.41 -5.78 5.55
CA ASN A 194 -30.64 -7.20 5.21
C ASN A 194 -31.78 -7.82 6.04
N SER A 195 -33.02 -7.39 5.79
CA SER A 195 -34.18 -8.28 5.91
C SER A 195 -34.50 -8.79 4.51
N GLN A 196 -34.56 -10.11 4.36
CA GLN A 196 -34.80 -10.86 3.13
C GLN A 196 -35.73 -10.15 2.12
N GLU A 197 -35.20 -9.75 0.98
CA GLU A 197 -35.99 -9.59 -0.25
C GLU A 197 -35.14 -10.04 -1.44
N GLN A 198 -35.54 -11.16 -2.03
CA GLN A 198 -35.07 -11.60 -3.33
C GLN A 198 -35.50 -10.56 -4.37
N GLN A 199 -34.57 -10.05 -5.18
CA GLN A 199 -34.93 -9.32 -6.40
C GLN A 199 -34.24 -9.95 -7.62
N PRO A 200 -34.96 -10.04 -8.76
CA PRO A 200 -34.57 -10.86 -9.90
C PRO A 200 -33.57 -10.14 -10.81
N ALA A 201 -32.91 -10.95 -11.65
CA ALA A 201 -32.01 -10.51 -12.68
C ALA A 201 -32.65 -9.44 -13.59
N ALA A 202 -32.00 -8.28 -13.71
CA ALA A 202 -32.33 -7.26 -14.70
C ALA A 202 -31.09 -6.86 -15.51
N ALA A 203 -31.31 -6.91 -16.83
CA ALA A 203 -30.52 -6.50 -17.99
C ALA A 203 -29.28 -5.62 -17.78
N ILE A 204 -28.21 -6.04 -18.45
CA ILE A 204 -27.02 -5.25 -18.75
C ILE A 204 -27.44 -4.03 -19.61
N ALA A 205 -27.40 -2.84 -19.01
CA ALA A 205 -27.36 -1.59 -19.76
C ALA A 205 -25.89 -1.29 -20.11
N GLN A 206 -25.62 -1.02 -21.38
CA GLN A 206 -24.32 -0.53 -21.85
C GLN A 206 -23.98 0.80 -21.18
N GLU A 207 -22.77 0.90 -20.62
CA GLU A 207 -22.19 2.16 -20.17
C GLU A 207 -22.09 3.15 -21.35
N PRO A 208 -22.34 4.45 -21.15
CA PRO A 208 -22.00 5.44 -22.15
C PRO A 208 -20.48 5.49 -22.32
N GLY A 209 -20.03 5.35 -23.57
CA GLY A 209 -18.64 5.13 -23.94
C GLY A 209 -17.67 6.11 -23.29
N ALA A 210 -16.57 5.56 -22.78
CA ALA A 210 -15.40 6.31 -22.36
C ALA A 210 -14.95 7.24 -23.49
N VAL A 211 -14.91 8.55 -23.21
CA VAL A 211 -14.22 9.52 -24.04
C VAL A 211 -12.75 9.14 -24.01
N SER A 212 -12.12 8.95 -25.18
CA SER A 212 -10.70 8.60 -25.21
C SER A 212 -9.86 9.75 -24.65
N SER A 213 -8.82 9.41 -23.88
CA SER A 213 -7.82 10.35 -23.35
C SER A 213 -7.27 11.32 -24.41
N SER A 214 -7.21 10.88 -25.67
CA SER A 214 -6.82 11.68 -26.83
C SER A 214 -7.82 12.80 -27.20
N GLN A 215 -9.12 12.61 -26.95
CA GLN A 215 -10.16 13.62 -27.17
C GLN A 215 -10.17 14.68 -26.05
N GLU A 216 -9.83 14.30 -24.82
CA GLU A 216 -9.64 15.24 -23.70
C GLU A 216 -8.43 16.14 -23.93
N TRP A 217 -7.32 15.60 -24.42
CA TRP A 217 -6.14 16.39 -24.81
C TRP A 217 -6.46 17.46 -25.86
N ALA A 218 -7.13 17.09 -26.96
CA ALA A 218 -7.53 18.05 -27.99
C ALA A 218 -8.49 19.14 -27.44
N ARG A 219 -9.31 18.79 -26.45
CA ARG A 219 -10.21 19.72 -25.75
C ARG A 219 -9.50 20.65 -24.78
N MET A 220 -8.42 20.21 -24.14
CA MET A 220 -7.62 21.03 -23.22
C MET A 220 -6.64 21.94 -23.99
N ALA A 221 -6.03 21.42 -25.06
CA ALA A 221 -5.18 22.20 -25.96
C ALA A 221 -5.95 23.34 -26.63
N SER A 222 -7.21 23.11 -27.03
CA SER A 222 -8.09 24.15 -27.59
C SER A 222 -8.56 25.21 -26.56
N ARG A 223 -8.34 24.99 -25.26
CA ARG A 223 -8.67 25.94 -24.18
C ARG A 223 -7.48 26.81 -23.72
N GLY A 224 -6.31 26.70 -24.34
CA GLY A 224 -5.15 27.54 -24.03
C GLY A 224 -4.49 27.27 -22.65
N LEU A 225 -4.70 26.08 -22.08
CA LEU A 225 -4.09 25.61 -20.82
C LEU A 225 -2.69 24.96 -21.02
N THR A 226 -2.08 25.15 -22.18
CA THR A 226 -0.88 24.44 -22.67
C THR A 226 0.44 25.09 -22.25
N SER A 227 0.52 25.64 -21.03
CA SER A 227 1.79 26.13 -20.47
C SER A 227 2.25 25.33 -19.25
N SER A 228 1.45 24.35 -18.83
CA SER A 228 1.68 23.56 -17.62
C SER A 228 1.92 22.09 -17.97
N PRO A 229 2.99 21.46 -17.46
CA PRO A 229 3.30 20.07 -17.78
C PRO A 229 2.14 19.14 -17.38
N TRP A 230 1.77 18.25 -18.30
CA TRP A 230 0.80 17.19 -18.04
C TRP A 230 1.48 16.15 -17.14
N SER A 231 0.86 15.86 -16.00
CA SER A 231 1.30 14.79 -15.10
C SER A 231 0.27 13.66 -15.00
N SER A 232 0.76 12.44 -14.76
CA SER A 232 -0.07 11.30 -14.38
C SER A 232 0.63 10.52 -13.28
N GLN A 233 -0.14 10.00 -12.32
CA GLN A 233 0.35 9.00 -11.38
C GLN A 233 -0.02 7.63 -11.90
N VAL A 234 0.98 6.75 -12.01
CA VAL A 234 0.85 5.42 -12.58
C VAL A 234 1.44 4.41 -11.61
N ASP A 235 0.67 3.37 -11.32
CA ASP A 235 1.12 2.23 -10.54
C ASP A 235 1.69 1.16 -11.48
N ALA A 236 3.00 0.93 -11.42
CA ALA A 236 3.71 -0.04 -12.26
C ALA A 236 3.77 -1.44 -11.62
N PHE A 237 3.89 -2.48 -12.44
CA PHE A 237 3.96 -3.89 -12.05
C PHE A 237 2.70 -4.40 -11.31
N THR A 238 1.54 -3.89 -11.73
CA THR A 238 0.24 -4.27 -11.17
C THR A 238 -0.87 -4.19 -12.22
N ALA A 239 -1.87 -5.06 -12.06
CA ALA A 239 -3.12 -5.03 -12.82
C ALA A 239 -4.24 -4.24 -12.14
N GLY A 240 -4.02 -3.77 -10.90
CA GLY A 240 -5.01 -3.05 -10.12
C GLY A 240 -4.44 -1.79 -9.47
N PRO A 241 -5.28 -0.76 -9.25
CA PRO A 241 -4.86 0.48 -8.63
C PRO A 241 -4.43 0.25 -7.17
N PHE A 242 -3.57 1.13 -6.68
CA PHE A 242 -3.05 1.16 -5.30
C PHE A 242 -2.18 -0.04 -4.91
N LYS A 243 -1.77 -0.83 -5.91
CA LYS A 243 -0.78 -1.90 -5.81
C LYS A 243 0.44 -1.54 -6.65
N GLY A 244 1.43 -2.42 -6.75
CA GLY A 244 2.61 -2.15 -7.55
C GLY A 244 3.44 -1.00 -6.98
N ASN A 245 4.24 -0.36 -7.84
CA ASN A 245 5.08 0.76 -7.47
C ASN A 245 4.60 2.08 -8.12
N PRO A 246 4.15 3.07 -7.33
CA PRO A 246 3.66 4.33 -7.85
C PRO A 246 4.80 5.20 -8.36
N ALA A 247 4.61 5.76 -9.56
CA ALA A 247 5.45 6.82 -10.09
C ALA A 247 4.59 7.99 -10.60
N ALA A 248 5.04 9.21 -10.33
CA ALA A 248 4.55 10.37 -11.05
C ALA A 248 5.29 10.46 -12.39
N VAL A 249 4.58 10.72 -13.48
CA VAL A 249 5.13 10.87 -14.83
C VAL A 249 4.72 12.24 -15.33
N CYS A 250 5.70 13.11 -15.60
CA CYS A 250 5.50 14.47 -16.06
C CYS A 250 6.02 14.61 -17.51
N LEU A 251 5.14 14.96 -18.44
CA LEU A 251 5.52 15.34 -19.80
C LEU A 251 5.84 16.83 -19.85
N LEU A 252 7.10 17.13 -20.18
CA LEU A 252 7.62 18.48 -20.33
C LEU A 252 7.48 18.93 -21.79
N GLU A 253 7.02 20.16 -21.97
CA GLU A 253 6.90 20.80 -23.29
C GLU A 253 8.09 21.73 -23.59
N ASP A 254 8.84 22.13 -22.56
CA ASP A 254 9.92 23.11 -22.63
C ASP A 254 11.27 22.51 -22.23
N ALA A 255 12.25 22.63 -23.13
CA ALA A 255 13.63 22.21 -22.90
C ALA A 255 14.30 22.98 -21.75
N ALA A 256 13.88 24.22 -21.46
CA ALA A 256 14.40 24.99 -20.33
C ALA A 256 13.99 24.36 -19.00
N LYS A 257 12.73 23.90 -18.84
CA LYS A 257 12.29 23.16 -17.64
C LYS A 257 12.99 21.80 -17.54
N ALA A 258 13.21 21.11 -18.66
CA ALA A 258 13.96 19.86 -18.68
C ALA A 258 15.45 20.01 -18.27
N ALA A 259 15.99 21.23 -18.35
CA ALA A 259 17.33 21.57 -17.89
C ALA A 259 17.38 22.04 -16.42
N ASP A 260 16.26 22.38 -15.80
CA ASP A 260 16.21 22.84 -14.40
C ASP A 260 16.09 21.67 -13.42
N GLU A 261 17.25 21.14 -13.03
CA GLU A 261 17.36 20.05 -12.06
C GLU A 261 16.79 20.41 -10.68
N ARG A 262 16.93 21.67 -10.24
CA ARG A 262 16.41 22.10 -8.93
C ARG A 262 14.90 22.10 -8.92
N TRP A 263 14.28 22.55 -10.01
CA TRP A 263 12.83 22.48 -10.17
C TRP A 263 12.34 21.04 -10.19
N MET A 264 12.95 20.15 -10.99
CA MET A 264 12.57 18.74 -11.04
C MET A 264 12.71 18.05 -9.68
N GLN A 265 13.78 18.34 -8.95
CA GLN A 265 13.98 17.82 -7.59
C GLN A 265 12.89 18.33 -6.62
N SER A 266 12.49 19.60 -6.75
CA SER A 266 11.43 20.19 -5.92
C SER A 266 10.08 19.55 -6.20
N VAL A 267 9.76 19.32 -7.48
CA VAL A 267 8.54 18.62 -7.91
C VAL A 267 8.53 17.17 -7.44
N ALA A 268 9.66 16.46 -7.55
CA ALA A 268 9.77 15.09 -7.05
C ALA A 268 9.57 15.00 -5.53
N SER A 269 10.11 15.97 -4.79
CA SER A 269 9.90 16.12 -3.35
C SER A 269 8.42 16.38 -3.01
N GLU A 270 7.74 17.25 -3.77
CA GLU A 270 6.31 17.56 -3.58
C GLU A 270 5.42 16.33 -3.82
N PHE A 271 5.67 15.57 -4.89
CA PHE A 271 4.93 14.32 -5.14
C PHE A 271 5.18 13.27 -4.05
N ASN A 272 6.39 13.24 -3.48
CA ASN A 272 6.79 12.33 -2.40
C ASN A 272 6.47 10.85 -2.68
N LEU A 273 6.65 10.42 -3.93
CA LEU A 273 6.52 9.02 -4.37
C LEU A 273 7.91 8.36 -4.43
N SER A 274 7.94 7.05 -4.71
CA SER A 274 9.20 6.33 -4.91
C SER A 274 10.05 6.97 -6.02
N GLN A 275 9.40 7.43 -7.10
CA GLN A 275 10.04 8.18 -8.18
C GLN A 275 9.06 9.15 -8.86
N THR A 276 9.63 10.24 -9.36
CA THR A 276 9.02 11.11 -10.35
C THR A 276 9.86 11.06 -11.63
N ALA A 277 9.21 10.68 -12.73
CA ALA A 277 9.78 10.62 -14.07
C ALA A 277 9.45 11.89 -14.85
N PHE A 278 10.45 12.47 -15.50
CA PHE A 278 10.30 13.62 -16.39
C PHE A 278 10.62 13.22 -17.82
N LEU A 279 9.68 13.47 -18.72
CA LEU A 279 9.76 13.12 -20.13
C LEU A 279 9.86 14.39 -20.98
N LEU A 280 10.83 14.45 -21.88
CA LEU A 280 10.89 15.47 -22.93
C LEU A 280 10.94 14.77 -24.29
N ARG A 281 10.04 15.12 -25.22
CA ARG A 281 10.08 14.55 -26.56
C ARG A 281 11.35 15.00 -27.29
N ASP A 282 12.08 14.03 -27.85
CA ASP A 282 13.24 14.31 -28.69
C ASP A 282 12.83 14.41 -30.17
N SER A 283 12.51 15.62 -30.60
CA SER A 283 12.12 15.90 -32.00
C SER A 283 13.27 15.81 -33.00
N SER A 284 14.53 15.66 -32.54
CA SER A 284 15.69 15.55 -33.42
C SER A 284 15.95 14.11 -33.90
N ALA A 285 15.31 13.12 -33.26
CA ALA A 285 15.47 11.72 -33.57
C ALA A 285 14.64 11.31 -34.80
N ALA A 286 15.29 11.16 -35.95
CA ALA A 286 14.70 10.57 -37.17
C ALA A 286 14.68 9.03 -37.13
N GLY A 287 14.31 8.45 -35.97
CA GLY A 287 14.31 7.01 -35.73
C GLY A 287 13.00 6.32 -36.12
N ALA A 288 13.01 4.99 -36.17
CA ALA A 288 11.83 4.17 -36.46
C ALA A 288 10.81 4.10 -35.30
N ALA A 289 11.16 4.65 -34.14
CA ALA A 289 10.31 4.70 -32.95
C ALA A 289 10.36 6.10 -32.30
N PRO A 290 9.25 6.57 -31.67
CA PRO A 290 9.25 7.79 -30.89
C PRO A 290 10.32 7.76 -29.79
N ARG A 291 11.12 8.84 -29.72
CA ARG A 291 12.17 8.99 -28.71
C ARG A 291 11.86 10.10 -27.71
N PHE A 292 12.16 9.82 -26.44
CA PHE A 292 12.00 10.77 -25.35
C PHE A 292 13.26 10.79 -24.49
N GLN A 293 13.67 11.95 -24.00
CA GLN A 293 14.57 12.03 -22.86
C GLN A 293 13.78 11.66 -21.60
N LEU A 294 14.39 10.84 -20.74
CA LEU A 294 13.77 10.38 -19.50
C LEU A 294 14.76 10.53 -18.35
N ARG A 295 14.36 11.27 -17.33
CA ARG A 295 15.09 11.47 -16.06
C ARG A 295 14.21 11.02 -14.90
N TRP A 296 14.83 10.49 -13.83
CA TRP A 296 14.11 9.99 -12.66
C TRP A 296 14.64 10.63 -11.39
N PHE A 297 13.73 11.09 -10.55
CA PHE A 297 14.05 11.72 -9.29
C PHE A 297 13.29 11.04 -8.15
N THR A 298 14.05 10.63 -7.14
CA THR A 298 13.48 10.39 -5.80
C THR A 298 13.17 11.75 -5.15
N PRO A 299 12.49 11.76 -4.00
CA PRO A 299 12.32 13.00 -3.22
C PRO A 299 13.64 13.68 -2.81
N ALA A 300 14.77 12.97 -2.86
CA ALA A 300 16.07 13.45 -2.36
C ALA A 300 17.16 13.66 -3.44
N ALA A 301 17.11 12.90 -4.55
CA ALA A 301 18.15 12.92 -5.58
C ALA A 301 17.66 12.34 -6.93
N GLU A 302 18.32 12.74 -8.01
CA GLU A 302 18.24 12.06 -9.32
C GLU A 302 18.90 10.67 -9.25
N VAL A 303 18.31 9.69 -9.94
CA VAL A 303 18.86 8.34 -10.07
C VAL A 303 19.22 8.01 -11.52
N GLU A 304 20.28 7.24 -11.70
CA GLU A 304 20.81 6.91 -13.03
C GLU A 304 19.95 5.89 -13.79
N LEU A 305 19.17 5.06 -13.07
CA LEU A 305 18.34 4.01 -13.64
C LEU A 305 17.13 3.72 -12.76
N CYS A 306 15.95 3.58 -13.36
CA CYS A 306 14.75 3.14 -12.64
C CYS A 306 13.85 2.25 -13.49
N GLY A 307 13.56 1.03 -13.03
CA GLY A 307 12.66 0.10 -13.73
C GLY A 307 11.20 0.55 -13.72
N HIS A 308 10.60 0.71 -12.53
CA HIS A 308 9.15 0.94 -12.39
C HIS A 308 8.70 2.26 -13.01
N ALA A 309 9.46 3.35 -12.83
CA ALA A 309 9.13 4.64 -13.40
C ALA A 309 9.32 4.68 -14.92
N THR A 310 10.20 3.83 -15.49
CA THR A 310 10.28 3.62 -16.94
C THR A 310 9.04 2.89 -17.46
N LEU A 311 8.58 1.84 -16.76
CA LEU A 311 7.34 1.12 -17.11
C LEU A 311 6.14 2.07 -17.07
N ALA A 312 6.03 2.87 -16.01
CA ALA A 312 5.01 3.88 -15.82
C ALA A 312 5.03 4.94 -16.94
N SER A 313 6.22 5.41 -17.32
CA SER A 313 6.42 6.37 -18.42
C SER A 313 5.97 5.79 -19.75
N ALA A 314 6.33 4.54 -20.04
CA ALA A 314 5.90 3.85 -21.25
C ALA A 314 4.38 3.65 -21.27
N HIS A 315 3.77 3.27 -20.14
CA HIS A 315 2.32 3.16 -20.02
C HIS A 315 1.64 4.48 -20.35
N PHE A 316 2.04 5.56 -19.66
CA PHE A 316 1.51 6.89 -19.89
C PHE A 316 1.63 7.33 -21.36
N LEU A 317 2.79 7.12 -21.98
CA LEU A 317 3.00 7.45 -23.39
C LEU A 317 2.10 6.62 -24.31
N PHE A 318 2.02 5.31 -24.11
CA PHE A 318 1.21 4.42 -24.96
C PHE A 318 -0.30 4.64 -24.81
N THR A 319 -0.78 5.08 -23.64
CA THR A 319 -2.21 5.23 -23.37
C THR A 319 -2.73 6.65 -23.57
N SER A 320 -1.84 7.65 -23.51
CA SER A 320 -2.27 9.06 -23.42
C SER A 320 -1.63 9.99 -24.44
N VAL A 321 -0.47 9.63 -25.02
CA VAL A 321 0.33 10.57 -25.83
C VAL A 321 0.56 10.07 -27.26
N LEU A 322 0.91 8.79 -27.42
CA LEU A 322 1.29 8.20 -28.69
C LEU A 322 0.08 7.64 -29.44
N ALA A 323 0.22 7.52 -30.75
CA ALA A 323 -0.78 6.88 -31.59
C ALA A 323 -0.87 5.38 -31.29
N GLU A 324 -2.05 4.79 -31.48
CA GLU A 324 -2.31 3.40 -31.10
C GLU A 324 -1.37 2.38 -31.77
N HIS A 325 -0.97 2.65 -33.01
CA HIS A 325 -0.05 1.81 -33.80
C HIS A 325 1.40 1.83 -33.29
N GLU A 326 1.77 2.79 -32.45
CA GLU A 326 3.10 2.84 -31.86
C GLU A 326 3.26 1.69 -30.87
N ALA A 327 4.25 0.83 -31.11
CA ALA A 327 4.51 -0.37 -30.32
C ALA A 327 5.87 -0.38 -29.61
N LEU A 328 6.72 0.61 -29.90
CA LEU A 328 8.08 0.73 -29.37
C LEU A 328 8.34 2.19 -28.99
N ILE A 329 8.99 2.40 -27.85
CA ILE A 329 9.47 3.70 -27.39
C ILE A 329 10.95 3.56 -27.07
N GLU A 330 11.73 4.59 -27.42
CA GLU A 330 13.11 4.75 -26.98
C GLU A 330 13.22 5.86 -25.94
N PHE A 331 13.90 5.56 -24.84
CA PHE A 331 14.22 6.53 -23.80
C PHE A 331 15.72 6.83 -23.81
N SER A 332 16.08 8.10 -23.99
CA SER A 332 17.43 8.60 -23.78
C SER A 332 17.61 8.95 -22.31
N THR A 333 18.52 8.25 -21.63
CA THR A 333 18.71 8.31 -20.18
C THR A 333 20.19 8.42 -19.85
N LYS A 334 20.56 8.75 -18.61
CA LYS A 334 21.98 8.78 -18.21
C LYS A 334 22.65 7.40 -18.29
N SER A 335 21.88 6.32 -18.15
CA SER A 335 22.34 4.94 -18.34
C SER A 335 22.36 4.49 -19.81
N GLY A 336 22.18 5.41 -20.77
CA GLY A 336 22.08 5.12 -22.19
C GLY A 336 20.64 4.95 -22.67
N ILE A 337 20.49 4.32 -23.85
CA ILE A 337 19.17 4.11 -24.44
C ILE A 337 18.48 2.91 -23.80
N LEU A 338 17.26 3.12 -23.31
CA LEU A 338 16.35 2.06 -22.88
C LEU A 338 15.19 1.93 -23.88
N THR A 339 14.64 0.74 -24.02
CA THR A 339 13.49 0.48 -24.88
C THR A 339 12.30 -0.02 -24.07
N ALA A 340 11.11 0.40 -24.47
CA ALA A 340 9.86 -0.11 -23.95
C ALA A 340 8.96 -0.57 -25.11
N LYS A 341 8.50 -1.81 -25.06
CA LYS A 341 7.74 -2.43 -26.16
C LYS A 341 6.40 -2.95 -25.67
N LYS A 342 5.33 -2.74 -26.46
CA LYS A 342 4.06 -3.43 -26.27
C LYS A 342 4.23 -4.91 -26.59
N VAL A 343 3.89 -5.78 -25.65
CA VAL A 343 3.95 -7.23 -25.84
C VAL A 343 2.63 -7.89 -25.50
N ALA A 344 2.41 -9.10 -26.00
CA ALA A 344 1.29 -9.91 -25.55
C ALA A 344 1.47 -10.30 -24.08
N ALA A 345 0.35 -10.54 -23.39
CA ALA A 345 0.41 -11.07 -22.03
C ALA A 345 1.20 -12.40 -22.00
N PRO A 346 2.09 -12.60 -21.01
CA PRO A 346 2.79 -13.87 -20.85
C PRO A 346 1.81 -15.03 -20.71
N GLU A 347 2.15 -16.18 -21.29
CA GLU A 347 1.34 -17.41 -21.19
C GLU A 347 1.10 -17.83 -19.72
N SER A 348 2.05 -17.52 -18.83
CA SER A 348 1.96 -17.80 -17.39
C SER A 348 0.87 -17.02 -16.66
N THR A 349 0.29 -15.98 -17.27
CA THR A 349 -0.78 -15.19 -16.63
C THR A 349 -2.11 -15.94 -16.55
N GLY A 350 -2.32 -16.97 -17.36
CA GLY A 350 -3.60 -17.70 -17.45
C GLY A 350 -4.78 -16.85 -17.96
N VAL A 351 -4.54 -15.61 -18.39
CA VAL A 351 -5.56 -14.69 -18.91
C VAL A 351 -5.53 -14.70 -20.44
N SER A 352 -6.66 -14.95 -21.08
CA SER A 352 -6.81 -14.74 -22.54
C SER A 352 -6.60 -13.25 -22.84
N GLY A 353 -5.47 -12.90 -23.45
CA GLY A 353 -4.94 -11.54 -23.61
C GLY A 353 -5.75 -10.55 -24.48
N LYS A 354 -7.07 -10.51 -24.37
CA LYS A 354 -7.90 -9.46 -24.98
C LYS A 354 -8.08 -8.32 -23.98
N GLY A 355 -7.35 -7.22 -24.20
CA GLY A 355 -7.64 -5.90 -23.60
C GLY A 355 -6.65 -5.38 -22.55
N LYS A 356 -5.58 -6.10 -22.21
CA LYS A 356 -4.57 -5.64 -21.21
C LYS A 356 -3.24 -5.29 -21.87
N LEU A 357 -2.73 -4.09 -21.57
CA LEU A 357 -1.45 -3.60 -22.07
C LEU A 357 -0.30 -4.14 -21.21
N PHE A 358 0.48 -5.06 -21.78
CA PHE A 358 1.77 -5.48 -21.22
C PHE A 358 2.90 -4.70 -21.88
N ILE A 359 3.85 -4.26 -21.05
CA ILE A 359 5.02 -3.51 -21.49
C ILE A 359 6.25 -4.30 -21.10
N GLU A 360 7.13 -4.53 -22.06
CA GLU A 360 8.45 -5.12 -21.89
C GLU A 360 9.50 -4.02 -21.83
N LEU A 361 10.35 -4.07 -20.80
CA LEU A 361 11.55 -3.27 -20.68
C LEU A 361 12.79 -4.17 -20.87
N ASP A 362 13.80 -3.65 -21.57
CA ASP A 362 15.05 -4.37 -21.82
C ASP A 362 16.18 -3.81 -20.92
N PHE A 363 16.68 -4.62 -20.00
CA PHE A 363 17.76 -4.26 -19.06
C PHE A 363 18.97 -5.20 -19.16
N PRO A 364 20.17 -4.74 -18.75
CA PRO A 364 21.32 -5.63 -18.62
C PRO A 364 21.14 -6.59 -17.43
N MET A 365 21.59 -7.85 -17.59
CA MET A 365 21.76 -8.75 -16.45
C MET A 365 22.89 -8.24 -15.54
N ILE A 366 22.67 -8.34 -14.23
CA ILE A 366 23.65 -7.95 -13.22
C ILE A 366 24.19 -9.22 -12.55
N ASP A 367 25.52 -9.28 -12.42
CA ASP A 367 26.18 -10.40 -11.74
C ASP A 367 26.09 -10.29 -10.22
N LEU A 368 26.13 -11.45 -9.58
CA LEU A 368 26.31 -11.61 -8.15
C LEU A 368 27.75 -12.02 -7.84
N VAL A 369 28.31 -11.46 -6.77
CA VAL A 369 29.61 -11.83 -6.21
C VAL A 369 29.45 -12.20 -4.74
N ASP A 370 30.35 -13.06 -4.25
CA ASP A 370 30.34 -13.44 -2.85
C ASP A 370 30.73 -12.26 -1.94
N CYS A 371 30.07 -12.16 -0.80
CA CYS A 371 30.42 -11.18 0.22
C CYS A 371 31.70 -11.60 0.95
N HIS A 372 32.63 -10.67 1.13
CA HIS A 372 33.74 -10.91 2.04
C HIS A 372 33.21 -11.01 3.49
N PRO A 373 33.72 -11.91 4.36
CA PRO A 373 33.20 -12.07 5.73
C PRO A 373 33.19 -10.79 6.57
N SER A 374 34.11 -9.86 6.30
CA SER A 374 34.17 -8.54 6.96
C SER A 374 33.13 -7.54 6.45
N GLU A 375 32.50 -7.81 5.30
CA GLU A 375 31.43 -7.00 4.70
C GLU A 375 30.04 -7.51 5.07
N LEU A 376 29.95 -8.69 5.69
CA LEU A 376 28.70 -9.24 6.21
C LEU A 376 28.34 -8.52 7.52
N PRO A 377 27.26 -7.71 7.58
CA PRO A 377 26.72 -7.27 8.86
C PRO A 377 26.25 -8.49 9.67
N SER A 378 25.78 -8.28 10.90
CA SER A 378 25.05 -9.32 11.65
C SER A 378 23.68 -9.55 10.98
N ILE A 379 23.66 -10.07 9.75
CA ILE A 379 22.46 -10.26 8.93
C ILE A 379 21.39 -11.06 9.68
N PRO A 380 21.71 -12.10 10.50
CA PRO A 380 20.70 -12.78 11.30
C PRO A 380 19.96 -11.85 12.27
N GLU A 381 20.65 -10.91 12.92
CA GLU A 381 20.03 -9.94 13.83
C GLU A 381 19.27 -8.85 13.04
N THR A 382 19.85 -8.37 11.94
CA THR A 382 19.21 -7.40 11.03
C THR A 382 17.91 -7.95 10.43
N LEU A 383 17.84 -9.26 10.19
CA LEU A 383 16.67 -9.97 9.66
C LEU A 383 15.94 -10.75 10.76
N ASN A 384 16.05 -10.34 12.03
CA ASN A 384 15.24 -10.85 13.14
C ASN A 384 15.18 -12.40 13.26
N GLY A 385 16.30 -13.07 13.04
CA GLY A 385 16.45 -14.52 13.16
C GLY A 385 16.05 -15.34 11.94
N ALA A 386 15.92 -14.74 10.75
CA ALA A 386 15.55 -15.45 9.52
C ALA A 386 16.53 -16.58 9.15
N SER A 387 16.02 -17.61 8.47
CA SER A 387 16.82 -18.77 8.04
C SER A 387 17.56 -18.45 6.74
N ILE A 388 18.77 -17.90 6.87
CA ILE A 388 19.60 -17.50 5.74
C ILE A 388 20.19 -18.73 5.04
N VAL A 389 19.95 -18.83 3.73
CA VAL A 389 20.50 -19.87 2.85
C VAL A 389 21.82 -19.41 2.24
N SER A 390 21.85 -18.18 1.72
CA SER A 390 23.06 -17.59 1.13
C SER A 390 23.02 -16.07 1.20
N VAL A 391 24.19 -15.46 1.12
CA VAL A 391 24.36 -14.00 1.05
C VAL A 391 25.36 -13.67 -0.05
N HIS A 392 24.95 -12.80 -0.96
CA HIS A 392 25.76 -12.31 -2.06
C HIS A 392 25.65 -10.79 -2.17
N LYS A 393 26.37 -10.21 -3.13
CA LYS A 393 26.38 -8.78 -3.42
C LYS A 393 26.23 -8.54 -4.92
N SER A 394 25.47 -7.50 -5.29
CA SER A 394 25.35 -7.03 -6.67
C SER A 394 26.65 -6.35 -7.13
N THR A 395 27.11 -6.63 -8.36
CA THR A 395 28.30 -5.97 -8.92
C THR A 395 28.11 -4.49 -9.27
N THR A 396 26.87 -4.02 -9.42
CA THR A 396 26.60 -2.63 -9.83
C THR A 396 26.34 -1.72 -8.64
N ALA A 397 25.27 -1.98 -7.88
CA ALA A 397 24.84 -1.12 -6.77
C ALA A 397 25.46 -1.52 -5.43
N GLY A 398 26.15 -2.66 -5.37
CA GLY A 398 26.67 -3.22 -4.13
C GLY A 398 25.59 -3.69 -3.15
N ASP A 399 24.33 -3.76 -3.60
CA ASP A 399 23.19 -4.24 -2.79
C ASP A 399 23.45 -5.66 -2.32
N LEU A 400 23.12 -5.94 -1.06
CA LEU A 400 23.19 -7.29 -0.51
C LEU A 400 21.99 -8.10 -1.00
N ILE A 401 22.22 -9.32 -1.45
CA ILE A 401 21.19 -10.29 -1.83
C ILE A 401 21.20 -11.39 -0.78
N VAL A 402 20.11 -11.50 -0.02
CA VAL A 402 19.96 -12.49 1.04
C VAL A 402 18.88 -13.48 0.63
N GLU A 403 19.26 -14.73 0.40
CA GLU A 403 18.30 -15.81 0.19
C GLU A 403 17.83 -16.37 1.54
N LEU A 404 16.51 -16.46 1.72
CA LEU A 404 15.85 -17.13 2.82
C LEU A 404 15.31 -18.50 2.39
N SER A 405 15.04 -19.34 3.37
CA SER A 405 14.59 -20.72 3.16
C SER A 405 13.27 -20.85 2.38
N SER A 406 12.40 -19.84 2.45
CA SER A 406 11.09 -19.85 1.82
C SER A 406 10.55 -18.45 1.51
N GLY A 407 9.69 -18.35 0.49
CA GLY A 407 8.97 -17.12 0.16
C GLY A 407 8.02 -16.66 1.27
N LYS A 408 7.58 -17.57 2.16
CA LYS A 408 6.83 -17.18 3.37
C LYS A 408 7.71 -16.37 4.32
N GLU A 409 8.94 -16.81 4.58
CA GLU A 409 9.90 -16.03 5.38
C GLU A 409 10.19 -14.68 4.71
N VAL A 410 10.33 -14.64 3.37
CA VAL A 410 10.48 -13.38 2.64
C VAL A 410 9.28 -12.46 2.87
N ALA A 411 8.06 -12.96 2.77
CA ALA A 411 6.85 -12.15 2.96
C ALA A 411 6.72 -11.63 4.40
N ASP A 412 6.98 -12.49 5.38
CA ASP A 412 6.73 -12.20 6.80
C ASP A 412 7.89 -11.43 7.49
N ILE A 413 9.01 -11.22 6.79
CA ILE A 413 10.21 -10.61 7.40
C ILE A 413 9.94 -9.19 7.93
N ILE A 414 10.43 -8.90 9.13
CA ILE A 414 10.41 -7.55 9.71
C ILE A 414 11.87 -7.19 10.03
N PRO A 415 12.58 -6.53 9.11
CA PRO A 415 14.00 -6.24 9.30
C PRO A 415 14.24 -4.99 10.16
N ASN A 416 15.42 -4.91 10.77
CA ASN A 416 15.90 -3.68 11.40
C ASN A 416 16.36 -2.67 10.33
N ILE A 417 15.46 -1.76 9.95
CA ILE A 417 15.72 -0.72 8.94
C ILE A 417 16.93 0.17 9.30
N HIS A 418 17.17 0.41 10.60
CA HIS A 418 18.31 1.22 11.03
C HIS A 418 19.63 0.55 10.70
N GLU A 419 19.74 -0.77 10.93
CA GLU A 419 20.94 -1.54 10.58
C GLU A 419 21.12 -1.65 9.06
N ILE A 420 20.03 -1.83 8.31
CA ILE A 420 20.07 -1.84 6.84
C ILE A 420 20.65 -0.53 6.30
N LYS A 421 20.30 0.60 6.90
CA LYS A 421 20.85 1.91 6.50
C LYS A 421 22.37 1.99 6.66
N MET A 422 22.95 1.19 7.56
CA MET A 422 24.39 1.13 7.83
C MET A 422 25.14 0.09 6.98
N CYS A 423 24.43 -0.81 6.29
CA CYS A 423 25.04 -1.82 5.42
C CYS A 423 25.76 -1.19 4.23
N SER A 424 26.71 -1.90 3.60
CA SER A 424 27.29 -1.44 2.33
C SER A 424 26.27 -1.56 1.17
N GLY A 425 26.45 -0.80 0.08
CA GLY A 425 25.51 -0.78 -1.05
C GLY A 425 24.29 0.14 -0.87
N GLY A 426 23.29 0.01 -1.73
CA GLY A 426 22.04 0.78 -1.69
C GLY A 426 20.98 0.21 -0.73
N GLY A 427 21.00 -1.10 -0.48
CA GLY A 427 20.08 -1.76 0.45
C GLY A 427 20.26 -3.29 0.54
N ILE A 428 19.23 -3.96 1.06
CA ILE A 428 19.14 -5.43 1.11
C ILE A 428 17.94 -5.91 0.28
N ILE A 429 18.23 -6.76 -0.70
CA ILE A 429 17.28 -7.55 -1.46
C ILE A 429 17.11 -8.88 -0.74
N VAL A 430 15.91 -9.16 -0.24
CA VAL A 430 15.57 -10.43 0.39
C VAL A 430 14.80 -11.27 -0.61
N THR A 431 15.19 -12.53 -0.82
CA THR A 431 14.54 -13.43 -1.78
C THR A 431 14.45 -14.86 -1.28
N GLY A 432 13.60 -15.69 -1.87
CA GLY A 432 13.39 -17.07 -1.45
C GLY A 432 12.46 -17.81 -2.40
N PRO A 433 12.47 -19.14 -2.39
CA PRO A 433 11.67 -19.94 -3.30
C PRO A 433 10.19 -19.73 -2.99
N ALA A 434 9.38 -19.50 -4.03
CA ALA A 434 7.95 -19.28 -3.83
C ALA A 434 7.27 -20.52 -3.24
N PRO A 435 6.20 -20.37 -2.43
CA PRO A 435 5.44 -21.52 -1.93
C PRO A 435 4.92 -22.38 -3.08
N ALA A 436 4.95 -23.70 -2.92
CA ALA A 436 4.43 -24.63 -3.92
C ALA A 436 2.95 -24.31 -4.24
N GLY A 437 2.61 -24.29 -5.53
CA GLY A 437 1.25 -23.99 -5.99
C GLY A 437 0.87 -22.50 -5.99
N SER A 438 1.78 -21.59 -5.61
CA SER A 438 1.52 -20.14 -5.64
C SER A 438 1.44 -19.55 -7.06
N GLY A 439 1.94 -20.26 -8.07
CA GLY A 439 2.04 -19.77 -9.45
C GLY A 439 3.26 -18.88 -9.72
N TYR A 440 4.09 -18.62 -8.70
CA TYR A 440 5.32 -17.84 -8.81
C TYR A 440 6.55 -18.75 -8.68
N ASP A 441 7.68 -18.29 -9.20
CA ASP A 441 8.96 -18.98 -9.09
C ASP A 441 9.71 -18.60 -7.82
N PHE A 442 9.70 -17.31 -7.46
CA PHE A 442 10.36 -16.80 -6.27
C PHE A 442 9.68 -15.53 -5.74
N PHE A 443 9.89 -15.28 -4.44
CA PHE A 443 9.42 -14.07 -3.77
C PHE A 443 10.59 -13.11 -3.54
N THR A 444 10.30 -11.82 -3.51
CA THR A 444 11.27 -10.76 -3.28
C THR A 444 10.74 -9.68 -2.36
N ARG A 445 11.63 -9.00 -1.64
CA ARG A 445 11.42 -7.69 -1.00
C ARG A 445 12.71 -6.89 -1.11
N PHE A 446 12.63 -5.56 -1.18
CA PHE A 446 13.82 -4.71 -1.26
C PHE A 446 13.74 -3.57 -0.24
N PHE A 447 14.70 -3.55 0.68
CA PHE A 447 14.80 -2.55 1.75
C PHE A 447 15.96 -1.61 1.44
N CYS A 448 15.65 -0.35 1.17
CA CYS A 448 16.64 0.61 0.65
C CYS A 448 16.60 1.98 1.34
N PRO A 449 16.68 2.03 2.69
CA PRO A 449 16.49 3.24 3.50
C PRO A 449 17.51 4.37 3.23
N LYS A 450 18.61 4.07 2.54
CA LYS A 450 19.58 5.09 2.09
C LYS A 450 18.99 6.05 1.05
N PHE A 451 18.00 5.59 0.28
CA PHE A 451 17.28 6.43 -0.68
C PHE A 451 16.07 7.15 -0.05
N GLY A 452 15.95 7.15 1.28
CA GLY A 452 14.80 7.73 1.99
C GLY A 452 13.55 6.83 1.95
N ILE A 453 13.65 5.63 1.38
CA ILE A 453 12.56 4.68 1.22
C ILE A 453 12.84 3.45 2.10
N PRO A 454 12.10 3.22 3.20
CA PRO A 454 12.33 2.06 4.07
C PRO A 454 12.23 0.73 3.31
N GLU A 455 11.25 0.62 2.42
CA GLU A 455 11.02 -0.53 1.55
C GLU A 455 10.49 -0.07 0.20
N ASP A 456 11.11 -0.53 -0.89
CA ASP A 456 10.65 -0.29 -2.25
C ASP A 456 9.42 -1.19 -2.55
N PRO A 457 8.28 -0.63 -2.99
CA PRO A 457 7.09 -1.42 -3.31
C PRO A 457 7.31 -2.51 -4.36
N VAL A 458 7.92 -2.17 -5.50
CA VAL A 458 8.25 -3.11 -6.59
C VAL A 458 9.49 -2.61 -7.33
N CYS A 459 10.62 -3.30 -7.15
CA CYS A 459 11.90 -2.85 -7.64
C CYS A 459 12.30 -3.62 -8.92
N GLY A 460 12.05 -3.04 -10.08
CA GLY A 460 12.44 -3.66 -11.36
C GLY A 460 13.96 -3.92 -11.46
N SER A 461 14.80 -2.99 -11.00
CA SER A 461 16.26 -3.13 -11.07
C SER A 461 16.81 -4.26 -10.19
N ALA A 462 16.18 -4.54 -9.04
CA ALA A 462 16.54 -5.71 -8.23
C ALA A 462 16.37 -7.02 -9.01
N HIS A 463 15.43 -7.07 -9.95
CA HIS A 463 15.22 -8.26 -10.77
C HIS A 463 16.27 -8.42 -11.88
N CYS A 464 17.11 -7.42 -12.11
CA CYS A 464 18.26 -7.58 -13.02
C CYS A 464 19.35 -8.51 -12.48
N VAL A 465 19.46 -8.63 -11.14
CA VAL A 465 20.34 -9.61 -10.49
C VAL A 465 19.59 -10.89 -10.11
N LEU A 466 18.32 -10.78 -9.70
CA LEU A 466 17.54 -11.95 -9.26
C LEU A 466 17.10 -12.85 -10.41
N ALA A 467 16.82 -12.29 -11.59
CA ALA A 467 16.42 -13.10 -12.75
C ALA A 467 17.50 -14.12 -13.13
N PRO A 468 18.78 -13.74 -13.39
CA PRO A 468 19.81 -14.71 -13.70
C PRO A 468 20.10 -15.67 -12.53
N TYR A 469 20.02 -15.19 -11.27
CA TYR A 469 20.20 -16.02 -10.08
C TYR A 469 19.18 -17.16 -10.00
N TRP A 470 17.89 -16.83 -10.01
CA TRP A 470 16.82 -17.83 -9.94
C TRP A 470 16.69 -18.63 -11.23
N GLY A 471 16.98 -18.04 -12.39
CA GLY A 471 16.98 -18.74 -13.67
C GLY A 471 18.01 -19.86 -13.72
N GLY A 472 19.23 -19.58 -13.24
CA GLY A 472 20.27 -20.60 -13.08
C GLY A 472 19.87 -21.68 -12.07
N LYS A 473 19.36 -21.27 -10.89
CA LYS A 473 18.99 -22.19 -9.81
C LYS A 473 17.82 -23.10 -10.15
N LEU A 474 16.84 -22.60 -10.91
CA LEU A 474 15.65 -23.34 -11.32
C LEU A 474 15.77 -23.99 -12.72
N GLY A 475 16.84 -23.69 -13.46
CA GLY A 475 16.99 -24.13 -14.85
C GLY A 475 15.94 -23.55 -15.79
N LYS A 476 15.52 -22.29 -15.57
CA LYS A 476 14.44 -21.62 -16.32
C LYS A 476 14.94 -20.35 -17.00
N HIS A 477 14.42 -20.11 -18.21
CA HIS A 477 14.63 -18.86 -18.95
C HIS A 477 13.49 -17.86 -18.80
N LYS A 478 12.29 -18.33 -18.45
CA LYS A 478 11.13 -17.50 -18.13
C LYS A 478 10.75 -17.71 -16.68
N LEU A 479 10.59 -16.62 -15.94
CA LEU A 479 10.30 -16.63 -14.51
C LEU A 479 9.15 -15.67 -14.21
N THR A 480 8.35 -16.00 -13.20
CA THR A 480 7.36 -15.08 -12.62
C THR A 480 7.75 -14.79 -11.17
N ALA A 481 8.08 -13.54 -10.89
CA ALA A 481 8.48 -13.07 -9.56
C ALA A 481 7.33 -12.33 -8.88
N PHE A 482 7.19 -12.57 -7.57
CA PHE A 482 6.25 -11.82 -6.73
C PHE A 482 7.03 -10.99 -5.70
N GLN A 483 6.94 -9.65 -5.80
CA GLN A 483 7.49 -8.78 -4.78
C GLN A 483 6.47 -8.63 -3.64
N ALA A 484 6.77 -9.21 -2.49
CA ALA A 484 5.88 -9.35 -1.33
C ALA A 484 5.93 -8.13 -0.39
N SER A 485 5.98 -6.92 -0.96
CA SER A 485 5.83 -5.68 -0.20
C SER A 485 4.34 -5.45 0.17
N PRO A 486 4.03 -4.48 1.05
CA PRO A 486 2.64 -4.15 1.38
C PRO A 486 1.76 -3.77 0.16
N ARG A 487 2.36 -3.17 -0.88
CA ARG A 487 1.64 -2.86 -2.13
C ARG A 487 1.60 -4.03 -3.10
N SER A 488 2.56 -4.95 -2.98
CA SER A 488 2.76 -6.13 -3.81
C SER A 488 2.96 -5.84 -5.30
N GLY A 489 3.66 -6.73 -6.01
CA GLY A 489 3.79 -6.61 -7.46
C GLY A 489 4.18 -7.90 -8.13
N ILE A 490 3.88 -8.01 -9.42
CA ILE A 490 4.21 -9.18 -10.24
C ILE A 490 5.11 -8.71 -11.37
N LEU A 491 6.24 -9.40 -11.54
CA LEU A 491 7.16 -9.18 -12.65
C LEU A 491 7.32 -10.47 -13.44
N TYR A 492 7.23 -10.36 -14.75
CA TYR A 492 7.48 -11.47 -15.67
C TYR A 492 8.83 -11.25 -16.31
N LEU A 493 9.72 -12.23 -16.18
CA LEU A 493 11.13 -12.09 -16.50
C LEU A 493 11.47 -13.08 -17.59
N GLU A 494 12.20 -12.62 -18.60
CA GLU A 494 12.75 -13.47 -19.65
C GLU A 494 14.25 -13.20 -19.80
N LEU A 495 15.04 -14.26 -19.66
CA LEU A 495 16.50 -14.23 -19.77
C LEU A 495 16.94 -14.48 -21.20
N GLU A 496 17.73 -13.55 -21.73
CA GLU A 496 18.39 -13.65 -23.02
C GLU A 496 19.90 -13.79 -22.78
N ALA A 497 20.38 -15.03 -22.76
CA ALA A 497 21.72 -15.36 -22.29
C ALA A 497 22.84 -14.85 -23.21
N ALA A 498 22.61 -14.80 -24.54
CA ALA A 498 23.67 -14.48 -25.50
C ALA A 498 24.05 -12.99 -25.44
N GLY A 499 23.08 -12.09 -25.29
CA GLY A 499 23.30 -10.66 -25.08
C GLY A 499 23.40 -10.25 -23.61
N ARG A 500 23.29 -11.19 -22.66
CA ARG A 500 23.25 -10.93 -21.21
C ARG A 500 22.18 -9.89 -20.85
N ARG A 501 20.97 -10.06 -21.39
CA ARG A 501 19.83 -9.17 -21.18
C ARG A 501 18.72 -9.85 -20.39
N VAL A 502 18.02 -9.07 -19.60
CA VAL A 502 16.80 -9.47 -18.91
C VAL A 502 15.66 -8.58 -19.40
N ARG A 503 14.66 -9.21 -19.98
CA ARG A 503 13.40 -8.56 -20.33
C ARG A 503 12.51 -8.61 -19.11
N ILE A 504 12.08 -7.44 -18.64
CA ILE A 504 11.19 -7.29 -17.50
C ILE A 504 9.86 -6.77 -18.01
N GLN A 505 8.82 -7.59 -17.87
CA GLN A 505 7.48 -7.30 -18.35
C GLN A 505 6.53 -7.05 -17.18
N GLY A 506 5.61 -6.12 -17.36
CA GLY A 506 4.59 -5.81 -16.37
C GLY A 506 3.39 -5.08 -16.95
N GLU A 507 2.29 -5.14 -16.21
CA GLU A 507 1.15 -4.25 -16.37
C GLU A 507 1.39 -2.95 -15.58
N ALA A 508 0.67 -1.90 -15.96
CA ALA A 508 0.62 -0.67 -15.19
C ALA A 508 -0.79 -0.08 -15.25
N VAL A 509 -1.14 0.72 -14.25
CA VAL A 509 -2.47 1.33 -14.09
C VAL A 509 -2.31 2.82 -13.81
N THR A 510 -2.87 3.67 -14.68
CA THR A 510 -3.01 5.09 -14.38
C THR A 510 -4.05 5.26 -13.27
N VAL A 511 -3.66 5.89 -12.16
CA VAL A 511 -4.54 6.13 -10.99
C VAL A 511 -5.00 7.58 -10.88
N MET A 512 -4.25 8.51 -11.47
CA MET A 512 -4.57 9.92 -11.48
C MET A 512 -3.98 10.57 -12.74
N THR A 513 -4.72 11.48 -13.35
CA THR A 513 -4.25 12.38 -14.40
C THR A 513 -4.48 13.82 -13.95
N GLY A 514 -3.58 14.73 -14.32
CA GLY A 514 -3.69 16.12 -13.93
C GLY A 514 -2.68 17.03 -14.60
N THR A 515 -2.61 18.27 -14.12
CA THR A 515 -1.73 19.29 -14.64
C THR A 515 -0.90 19.87 -13.50
N LEU A 516 0.41 19.98 -13.70
CA LEU A 516 1.33 20.57 -12.72
C LEU A 516 1.41 22.09 -12.96
N LEU A 517 0.96 22.88 -11.99
CA LEU A 517 0.85 24.35 -12.11
C LEU A 517 2.16 25.12 -11.80
N ALA A 518 3.25 24.38 -11.52
CA ALA A 518 4.50 24.93 -10.98
C ALA A 518 5.48 25.47 -12.04
#